data_AF-A0A7Y4XH05-F1
#
_entry.id   AF-A0A7Y4XH05-F1
#
_cell.length_a   1.000
_cell.length_b   1.000
_cell.length_c   1.000
_cell.angle_alpha   90.00
_cell.angle_beta   90.00
_cell.angle_gamma   90.00
#
_symmetry.space_group_name_H-M   'P 1'
#
loop_
_entity.id
_entity.type
_entity.pdbx_description
1 polymer ?
#
loop_
_entity_poly.entity_id
_entity_poly.type
_entity_poly.pdbx_seq_one_letter_code
_entity_poly.pdbx_strand_id
1 'polypeptide(L)'
;MMLLIVGLALFLGVHLLPTIPEVRDGLRNRVGAGAYKAIFSILSLIGFAVIVFGYHKMQLHPGKNPVLWDPPVWTRHIALLLMLPAMIFLVASQVPSRIRSAVKHPTLLAIKLWALAHLLSNGDLASLLLFGSFLAYAIYDRISVKQRGALGPLGDKQPSSILNDVIVVGAGLALYAALLLGGHAWLIGVAPLPSVSM
;
A
#
# COMPACT_ATOMS: atom_id res chain seq x y z
N MET A 1 -19.43 -4.54 3.74
CA MET A 1 -18.73 -3.62 4.64
C MET A 1 -18.03 -4.35 5.79
N MET A 2 -18.72 -5.20 6.56
CA MET A 2 -18.12 -5.94 7.69
C MET A 2 -16.80 -6.68 7.35
N LEU A 3 -16.75 -7.43 6.24
CA LEU A 3 -15.52 -8.12 5.83
C LEU A 3 -14.34 -7.16 5.63
N LEU A 4 -14.57 -6.02 4.96
CA LEU A 4 -13.53 -5.01 4.76
C LEU A 4 -13.03 -4.49 6.11
N ILE A 5 -13.93 -4.16 7.04
CA ILE A 5 -13.57 -3.65 8.38
C ILE A 5 -12.75 -4.70 9.16
N VAL A 6 -13.18 -5.96 9.17
CA VAL A 6 -12.45 -7.05 9.86
C VAL A 6 -11.08 -7.26 9.23
N GLY A 7 -10.99 -7.27 7.90
CA GLY A 7 -9.72 -7.38 7.18
C GLY A 7 -8.77 -6.23 7.51
N LEU A 8 -9.26 -4.99 7.50
CA LEU A 8 -8.49 -3.80 7.87
C LEU A 8 -8.01 -3.87 9.32
N ALA A 9 -8.89 -4.20 10.26
CA ALA A 9 -8.54 -4.33 11.66
C ALA A 9 -7.48 -5.40 11.90
N LEU A 10 -7.60 -6.57 11.26
CA LEU A 10 -6.63 -7.65 11.38
C LEU A 10 -5.29 -7.25 10.74
N PHE A 11 -5.31 -6.79 9.50
CA PHE A 11 -4.09 -6.45 8.76
C PHE A 11 -3.33 -5.30 9.43
N LEU A 12 -3.99 -4.17 9.67
CA LEU A 12 -3.36 -3.00 10.28
C LEU A 12 -2.99 -3.29 11.74
N GLY A 13 -3.82 -4.02 12.49
CA GLY A 13 -3.52 -4.42 13.86
C GLY A 13 -2.22 -5.21 13.97
N VAL A 14 -2.02 -6.19 13.10
CA VAL A 14 -0.75 -6.95 13.03
C VAL A 14 0.41 -6.04 12.65
N HIS A 15 0.21 -5.11 11.70
CA HIS A 15 1.24 -4.17 11.25
C HIS A 15 1.56 -3.03 12.23
N LEU A 16 0.77 -2.86 13.28
CA LEU A 16 1.08 -1.99 14.42
C LEU A 16 2.02 -2.68 15.42
N LEU A 17 2.08 -4.02 15.49
CA LEU A 17 2.97 -4.71 16.43
C LEU A 17 4.45 -4.32 16.25
N PRO A 18 5.01 -4.26 15.04
CA PRO A 18 6.39 -3.85 14.85
C PRO A 18 6.66 -2.40 15.23
N THR A 19 5.64 -1.55 15.37
CA THR A 19 5.81 -0.14 15.77
C THR A 19 6.00 0.04 17.28
N ILE A 20 5.77 -1.03 18.06
CA ILE A 20 5.93 -1.11 19.52
C ILE A 20 7.02 -2.15 19.84
N PRO A 21 8.32 -1.75 19.90
CA PRO A 21 9.44 -2.68 20.03
C PRO A 21 9.33 -3.63 21.22
N GLU A 22 8.84 -3.16 22.37
CA GLU A 22 8.73 -3.93 23.60
C GLU A 22 7.77 -5.12 23.43
N VAL A 23 6.63 -4.88 22.78
CA VAL A 23 5.62 -5.91 22.49
C VAL A 23 6.16 -6.90 21.45
N ARG A 24 6.75 -6.37 20.36
CA ARG A 24 7.35 -7.19 19.30
C ARG A 24 8.43 -8.11 19.87
N ASP A 25 9.35 -7.57 20.67
CA ASP A 25 10.49 -8.32 21.21
C ASP A 25 10.05 -9.30 22.29
N GLY A 26 9.08 -8.92 23.14
CA GLY A 26 8.45 -9.84 24.08
C GLY A 26 7.80 -11.05 23.40
N LEU A 27 7.04 -10.83 22.32
CA LEU A 27 6.46 -11.91 21.52
C LEU A 27 7.55 -12.77 20.87
N ARG A 28 8.53 -12.13 20.22
CA ARG A 28 9.64 -12.80 19.56
C ARG A 28 10.45 -13.68 20.51
N ASN A 29 10.67 -13.24 21.75
CA ASN A 29 11.39 -14.00 22.78
C ASN A 29 10.58 -15.18 23.31
N ARG A 30 9.24 -15.08 23.34
CA ARG A 30 8.35 -16.16 23.82
C ARG A 30 8.17 -17.30 22.82
N VAL A 31 7.92 -16.97 21.55
CA VAL A 31 7.62 -17.98 20.51
C VAL A 31 8.80 -18.29 19.59
N GLY A 32 9.88 -17.51 19.67
CA GLY A 32 11.03 -17.60 18.78
C GLY A 32 10.86 -16.79 17.49
N ALA A 33 11.99 -16.37 16.91
CA ALA A 33 12.01 -15.48 15.76
C ALA A 33 11.37 -16.08 14.48
N GLY A 34 11.54 -17.38 14.26
CA GLY A 34 10.95 -18.08 13.11
C GLY A 34 9.42 -18.15 13.21
N ALA A 35 8.90 -18.63 14.34
CA ALA A 35 7.46 -18.71 14.58
C ALA A 35 6.80 -17.32 14.57
N TYR A 36 7.43 -16.31 15.18
CA TYR A 36 6.93 -14.93 15.13
C TYR A 36 6.75 -14.45 13.68
N LYS A 37 7.77 -14.64 12.83
CA LYS A 37 7.69 -14.25 11.41
C LYS A 37 6.62 -15.03 10.66
N ALA A 38 6.49 -16.34 10.90
CA ALA A 38 5.48 -17.18 10.26
C ALA A 38 4.06 -16.73 10.65
N ILE A 39 3.79 -16.57 11.94
CA ILE A 39 2.49 -16.11 12.47
C ILE A 39 2.16 -14.72 11.92
N PHE A 40 3.10 -13.78 12.00
CA PHE A 40 2.94 -12.44 11.44
C PHE A 40 2.58 -12.48 9.95
N SER A 41 3.29 -13.30 9.17
CA SER A 41 3.09 -13.39 7.72
C SER A 41 1.74 -14.02 7.38
N ILE A 42 1.34 -15.09 8.08
CA ILE A 42 0.05 -15.77 7.87
C ILE A 42 -1.10 -14.83 8.23
N LEU A 43 -1.06 -14.18 9.40
CA LEU A 43 -2.11 -13.25 9.81
C LEU A 43 -2.19 -12.04 8.87
N SER A 44 -1.04 -11.53 8.42
CA SER A 44 -0.99 -10.46 7.41
C SER A 44 -1.61 -10.90 6.08
N LEU A 45 -1.29 -12.10 5.60
CA LEU A 45 -1.84 -12.63 4.36
C LEU A 45 -3.36 -12.85 4.46
N ILE A 46 -3.84 -13.40 5.58
CA ILE A 46 -5.27 -13.57 5.84
C ILE A 46 -5.97 -12.21 5.86
N GLY A 47 -5.44 -11.25 6.63
CA GLY A 47 -5.99 -9.89 6.69
C GLY A 47 -6.05 -9.24 5.33
N PHE A 48 -4.97 -9.34 4.54
CA PHE A 48 -4.92 -8.82 3.17
C PHE A 48 -5.95 -9.49 2.25
N ALA A 49 -6.05 -10.81 2.26
CA ALA A 49 -7.05 -11.53 1.46
C ALA A 49 -8.48 -11.10 1.81
N VAL A 50 -8.78 -10.97 3.11
CA VAL A 50 -10.09 -10.50 3.60
C VAL A 50 -10.38 -9.06 3.16
N ILE A 51 -9.37 -8.17 3.16
CA ILE A 51 -9.50 -6.82 2.60
C ILE A 51 -9.86 -6.88 1.12
N VAL A 52 -9.12 -7.65 0.33
CA VAL A 52 -9.35 -7.77 -1.13
C VAL A 52 -10.76 -8.26 -1.42
N PHE A 53 -11.18 -9.37 -0.79
CA PHE A 53 -12.54 -9.89 -0.95
C PHE A 53 -13.61 -8.92 -0.44
N GLY A 54 -13.36 -8.28 0.70
CA GLY A 54 -14.26 -7.31 1.30
C GLY A 54 -14.49 -6.08 0.43
N TYR A 55 -13.43 -5.52 -0.14
CA TYR A 55 -13.47 -4.37 -1.03
C TYR A 55 -14.12 -4.74 -2.37
N HIS A 56 -13.69 -5.82 -3.02
CA HIS A 56 -14.27 -6.29 -4.28
C HIS A 56 -15.79 -6.51 -4.16
N LYS A 57 -16.24 -7.14 -3.06
CA LYS A 57 -17.68 -7.33 -2.80
C LYS A 57 -18.45 -6.01 -2.73
N MET A 58 -17.85 -4.93 -2.24
CA MET A 58 -18.47 -3.59 -2.18
C MET A 58 -18.53 -2.92 -3.55
N GLN A 59 -17.55 -3.16 -4.41
CA GLN A 59 -17.61 -2.66 -5.79
C GLN A 59 -18.67 -3.39 -6.63
N LEU A 60 -18.92 -4.68 -6.36
CA LEU A 60 -19.97 -5.45 -7.02
C LEU A 60 -21.40 -5.18 -6.51
N HIS A 61 -21.57 -4.55 -5.34
CA HIS A 61 -22.88 -4.29 -4.76
C HIS A 61 -23.03 -2.81 -4.37
N PRO A 62 -23.18 -1.89 -5.35
CA PRO A 62 -23.24 -0.44 -5.09
C PRO A 62 -24.32 -0.05 -4.09
N GLY A 63 -25.48 -0.73 -4.07
CA GLY A 63 -26.54 -0.50 -3.08
C GLY A 63 -26.15 -0.76 -1.62
N LYS A 64 -24.99 -1.41 -1.37
CA LYS A 64 -24.40 -1.63 -0.03
C LYS A 64 -23.13 -0.82 0.20
N ASN A 65 -22.74 0.04 -0.75
CA ASN A 65 -21.57 0.90 -0.69
C ASN A 65 -21.98 2.35 -0.97
N PRO A 66 -22.38 3.11 0.08
CA PRO A 66 -22.86 4.47 -0.10
C PRO A 66 -21.81 5.35 -0.78
N VAL A 67 -22.26 6.11 -1.77
CA VAL A 67 -21.48 7.22 -2.35
C VAL A 67 -21.62 8.41 -1.41
N LEU A 68 -20.51 8.89 -0.88
CA LEU A 68 -20.43 10.01 0.06
C LEU A 68 -20.25 11.34 -0.66
N TRP A 69 -19.49 11.34 -1.76
CA TRP A 69 -19.36 12.46 -2.68
C TRP A 69 -19.05 11.95 -4.10
N ASP A 70 -19.27 12.80 -5.11
CA ASP A 70 -18.83 12.53 -6.48
C ASP A 70 -17.53 13.32 -6.76
N PRO A 71 -16.37 12.65 -6.92
CA PRO A 71 -15.11 13.33 -7.17
C PRO A 71 -15.12 14.08 -8.51
N PRO A 72 -14.71 15.36 -8.56
CA PRO A 72 -14.57 16.08 -9.82
C PRO A 72 -13.65 15.34 -10.81
N VAL A 73 -14.02 15.26 -12.09
CA VAL A 73 -13.31 14.44 -13.09
C VAL A 73 -11.80 14.73 -13.14
N TRP A 74 -11.39 15.99 -12.96
CA TRP A 74 -9.98 16.39 -13.02
C TRP A 74 -9.10 15.73 -11.93
N THR A 75 -9.67 15.28 -10.81
CA THR A 75 -8.91 14.62 -9.74
C THR A 75 -8.36 13.26 -10.21
N ARG A 76 -8.99 12.64 -11.21
CA ARG A 76 -8.48 11.39 -11.83
C ARG A 76 -7.12 11.59 -12.48
N HIS A 77 -6.88 12.74 -13.13
CA HIS A 77 -5.56 13.04 -13.72
C HIS A 77 -4.47 13.18 -12.65
N ILE A 78 -4.81 13.78 -11.50
CA ILE A 78 -3.90 13.84 -10.36
C ILE A 78 -3.64 12.45 -9.80
N ALA A 79 -4.68 11.62 -9.65
CA ALA A 79 -4.51 10.25 -9.19
C ALA A 79 -3.57 9.45 -10.11
N LEU A 80 -3.75 9.55 -11.43
CA LEU A 80 -2.87 8.93 -12.42
C LEU A 80 -1.42 9.43 -12.29
N LEU A 81 -1.22 10.74 -12.10
CA LEU A 81 0.10 11.34 -11.90
C LEU A 81 0.76 10.87 -10.60
N LEU A 82 0.02 10.80 -9.49
CA LEU A 82 0.54 10.37 -8.18
C LEU A 82 0.86 8.88 -8.14
N MET A 83 0.14 8.06 -8.92
CA MET A 83 0.36 6.62 -8.98
C MET A 83 1.68 6.24 -9.68
N LEU A 84 2.17 7.09 -10.59
CA LEU A 84 3.46 6.89 -11.26
C LEU A 84 4.64 6.83 -10.27
N PRO A 85 4.92 7.88 -9.45
CA PRO A 85 5.95 7.80 -8.42
C PRO A 85 5.61 6.80 -7.33
N ALA A 86 4.33 6.52 -7.03
CA ALA A 86 3.96 5.48 -6.06
C ALA A 86 4.51 4.10 -6.46
N MET A 87 4.38 3.72 -7.75
CA MET A 87 4.90 2.44 -8.25
C MET A 87 6.43 2.40 -8.27
N ILE A 88 7.08 3.51 -8.66
CA ILE A 88 8.55 3.61 -8.60
C ILE A 88 9.06 3.45 -7.17
N PHE A 89 8.44 4.11 -6.19
CA PHE A 89 8.82 3.96 -4.79
C PHE A 89 8.52 2.58 -4.23
N LEU A 90 7.45 1.92 -4.69
CA LEU A 90 7.18 0.54 -4.30
C LEU A 90 8.33 -0.37 -4.73
N VAL A 91 8.81 -0.26 -5.98
CA VAL A 91 9.97 -1.01 -6.46
C VAL A 91 11.26 -0.59 -5.72
N ALA A 92 11.47 0.71 -5.50
CA ALA A 92 12.62 1.23 -4.76
C ALA A 92 12.74 0.66 -3.34
N SER A 93 11.64 0.21 -2.75
CA SER A 93 11.67 -0.44 -1.44
C SER A 93 12.34 -1.80 -1.40
N GLN A 94 12.45 -2.46 -2.56
CA GLN A 94 13.01 -3.80 -2.71
C GLN A 94 14.43 -3.80 -3.29
N VAL A 95 14.87 -2.67 -3.88
CA VAL A 95 16.15 -2.55 -4.57
C VAL A 95 17.02 -1.47 -3.91
N PRO A 96 18.25 -1.78 -3.46
CA PRO A 96 19.20 -0.78 -2.96
C PRO A 96 19.57 0.23 -4.06
N SER A 97 18.99 1.43 -4.04
CA SER A 97 19.09 2.43 -5.10
C SER A 97 19.29 3.83 -4.52
N ARG A 98 19.82 4.77 -5.31
CA ARG A 98 19.99 6.17 -4.86
C ARG A 98 18.62 6.80 -4.58
N ILE A 99 17.61 6.44 -5.38
CA ILE A 99 16.21 6.82 -5.14
C ILE A 99 15.76 6.39 -3.75
N ARG A 100 15.97 5.13 -3.36
CA ARG A 100 15.67 4.64 -2.01
C ARG A 100 16.39 5.46 -0.95
N SER A 101 17.70 5.67 -1.10
CA SER A 101 18.50 6.39 -0.12
C SER A 101 18.03 7.83 0.07
N ALA A 102 17.64 8.51 -1.01
CA ALA A 102 17.12 9.87 -0.96
C ALA A 102 15.78 9.97 -0.19
N VAL A 103 14.84 9.04 -0.44
CA VAL A 103 13.51 9.08 0.19
C VAL A 103 13.45 8.39 1.56
N LYS A 104 14.46 7.59 1.90
CA LYS A 104 14.67 6.85 3.17
C LYS A 104 13.64 5.73 3.43
N HIS A 105 12.34 6.00 3.30
CA HIS A 105 11.24 5.06 3.53
C HIS A 105 10.33 4.94 2.30
N PRO A 106 10.84 4.37 1.20
CA PRO A 106 10.12 4.31 -0.08
C PRO A 106 8.77 3.57 0.03
N THR A 107 8.64 2.51 0.83
CA THR A 107 7.36 1.80 1.04
C THR A 107 6.29 2.73 1.63
N LEU A 108 6.61 3.48 2.69
CA LEU A 108 5.65 4.38 3.32
C LEU A 108 5.26 5.53 2.39
N LEU A 109 6.22 6.04 1.61
CA LEU A 109 5.94 7.07 0.62
C LEU A 109 5.03 6.54 -0.50
N ALA A 110 5.28 5.32 -0.98
CA ALA A 110 4.42 4.64 -1.95
C ALA A 110 2.98 4.47 -1.42
N ILE A 111 2.81 3.97 -0.20
CA ILE A 111 1.49 3.78 0.42
C ILE A 111 0.76 5.13 0.58
N LYS A 112 1.45 6.19 1.02
CA LYS A 112 0.84 7.51 1.17
C LYS A 112 0.35 8.08 -0.17
N LEU A 113 1.18 8.00 -1.20
CA LEU A 113 0.81 8.49 -2.54
C LEU A 113 -0.32 7.66 -3.15
N TRP A 114 -0.24 6.34 -3.03
CA TRP A 114 -1.30 5.41 -3.46
C TRP A 114 -2.62 5.73 -2.77
N ALA A 115 -2.63 5.82 -1.44
CA ALA A 115 -3.85 6.08 -0.68
C ALA A 115 -4.42 7.46 -0.98
N LEU A 116 -3.58 8.49 -1.07
CA LEU A 116 -4.01 9.84 -1.44
C LEU A 116 -4.62 9.88 -2.85
N ALA A 117 -3.96 9.26 -3.83
CA ALA A 117 -4.45 9.19 -5.20
C ALA A 117 -5.86 8.60 -5.25
N HIS A 118 -6.09 7.50 -4.54
CA HIS A 118 -7.39 6.84 -4.53
C HIS A 118 -8.45 7.63 -3.75
N LEU A 119 -8.10 8.30 -2.65
CA LEU A 119 -9.04 9.17 -1.94
C LEU A 119 -9.48 10.37 -2.78
N LEU A 120 -8.59 10.89 -3.63
CA LEU A 120 -8.93 11.98 -4.54
C LEU A 120 -9.89 11.56 -5.66
N SER A 121 -9.86 10.30 -6.09
CA SER A 121 -10.61 9.81 -7.25
C SER A 121 -11.81 8.92 -6.92
N ASN A 122 -12.01 8.51 -5.66
CA ASN A 122 -13.07 7.59 -5.25
C ASN A 122 -13.85 8.17 -4.06
N GLY A 123 -15.17 8.34 -4.23
CA GLY A 123 -16.04 8.98 -3.23
C GLY A 123 -17.00 8.04 -2.49
N ASP A 124 -16.80 6.72 -2.60
CA ASP A 124 -17.59 5.73 -1.88
C ASP A 124 -17.01 5.39 -0.49
N LEU A 125 -17.87 4.90 0.40
CA LEU A 125 -17.50 4.58 1.79
C LEU A 125 -16.43 3.49 1.89
N ALA A 126 -16.49 2.45 1.05
CA ALA A 126 -15.49 1.37 1.10
C ALA A 126 -14.09 1.89 0.73
N SER A 127 -14.00 2.74 -0.29
CA SER A 127 -12.76 3.42 -0.68
C SER A 127 -12.25 4.35 0.43
N LEU A 128 -13.12 5.17 1.03
CA LEU A 128 -12.73 6.03 2.15
C LEU A 128 -12.13 5.20 3.31
N LEU A 129 -12.77 4.09 3.69
CA LEU A 129 -12.27 3.23 4.78
C LEU A 129 -10.94 2.57 4.41
N LEU A 130 -10.82 1.98 3.22
CA LEU A 130 -9.60 1.31 2.79
C LEU A 130 -8.44 2.29 2.68
N PHE A 131 -8.55 3.31 1.82
CA PHE A 131 -7.43 4.20 1.56
C PHE A 131 -7.18 5.15 2.74
N GLY A 132 -8.22 5.60 3.43
CA GLY A 132 -8.09 6.45 4.62
C GLY A 132 -7.36 5.74 5.76
N SER A 133 -7.68 4.48 6.03
CA SER A 133 -7.02 3.69 7.08
C SER A 133 -5.54 3.43 6.77
N PHE A 134 -5.20 3.08 5.52
CA PHE A 134 -3.81 2.93 5.09
C PHE A 134 -3.02 4.25 5.09
N LEU A 135 -3.65 5.37 4.72
CA LEU A 135 -3.02 6.69 4.80
C LEU A 135 -2.72 7.06 6.25
N ALA A 136 -3.68 6.87 7.16
CA ALA A 136 -3.51 7.11 8.59
C ALA A 136 -2.39 6.23 9.17
N TYR A 137 -2.39 4.93 8.85
CA TYR A 137 -1.33 4.01 9.24
C TYR A 137 0.04 4.46 8.71
N ALA A 138 0.16 4.81 7.42
CA ALA A 138 1.43 5.18 6.82
C ALA A 138 1.98 6.50 7.39
N ILE A 139 1.11 7.45 7.76
CA ILE A 139 1.50 8.67 8.47
C ILE A 139 2.01 8.32 9.87
N TYR A 140 1.25 7.53 10.62
CA TYR A 140 1.62 7.06 11.96
C TYR A 140 2.97 6.32 11.94
N ASP A 141 3.12 5.31 11.09
CA ASP A 141 4.35 4.52 11.02
C ASP A 141 5.52 5.38 10.53
N ARG A 142 5.30 6.36 9.64
CA ARG A 142 6.36 7.29 9.23
C ARG A 142 6.92 8.08 10.41
N ILE A 143 6.06 8.50 11.34
CA ILE A 143 6.45 9.16 12.59
C ILE A 143 7.18 8.16 13.50
N SER A 144 6.61 6.96 13.70
CA SER A 144 7.22 5.89 14.52
C SER A 144 8.62 5.51 14.05
N VAL A 145 8.83 5.23 12.76
CA VAL A 145 10.16 4.84 12.24
C VAL A 145 11.18 5.96 12.37
N LYS A 146 10.76 7.23 12.27
CA LYS A 146 11.64 8.38 12.51
C LYS A 146 12.08 8.43 13.98
N GLN A 147 11.15 8.24 14.92
CA GLN A 147 11.44 8.25 16.36
C GLN A 147 12.32 7.06 16.76
N ARG A 148 12.09 5.88 16.18
CA ARG A 148 12.83 4.65 16.50
C ARG A 148 14.17 4.52 15.77
N GLY A 149 14.48 5.41 14.82
CA GLY A 149 15.67 5.30 13.97
C GLY A 149 15.69 4.04 13.08
N ALA A 150 14.52 3.46 12.76
CA ALA A 150 14.45 2.21 12.00
C ALA A 150 14.79 2.43 10.52
N LEU A 151 15.71 1.63 9.97
CA LEU A 151 16.21 1.78 8.59
C LEU A 151 15.35 1.07 7.51
N GLY A 152 14.30 0.36 7.94
CA GLY A 152 13.43 -0.41 7.05
C GLY A 152 14.05 -1.75 6.58
N PRO A 153 13.40 -2.45 5.63
CA PRO A 153 13.71 -3.85 5.28
C PRO A 153 15.12 -4.09 4.74
N LEU A 154 15.66 -3.11 4.00
CA LEU A 154 16.99 -3.19 3.41
C LEU A 154 18.09 -2.62 4.32
N GLY A 155 17.76 -2.16 5.53
CA GLY A 155 18.75 -1.65 6.48
C GLY A 155 19.61 -0.51 5.90
N ASP A 156 20.90 -0.59 6.17
CA ASP A 156 21.95 0.34 5.74
C ASP A 156 22.53 0.03 4.35
N LYS A 157 21.96 -0.93 3.60
CA LYS A 157 22.43 -1.28 2.25
C LYS A 157 22.49 -0.05 1.36
N GLN A 158 23.68 0.22 0.84
CA GLN A 158 23.97 1.33 -0.05
C GLN A 158 23.68 0.98 -1.51
N PRO A 159 23.44 1.98 -2.37
CA PRO A 159 23.33 1.76 -3.80
C PRO A 159 24.67 1.24 -4.35
N SER A 160 24.63 0.12 -5.09
CA SER A 160 25.85 -0.48 -5.65
C SER A 160 26.15 -0.05 -7.08
N SER A 161 25.18 0.48 -7.83
CA SER A 161 25.33 0.89 -9.23
C SER A 161 24.18 1.78 -9.71
N ILE A 162 24.42 2.58 -10.76
CA ILE A 162 23.38 3.30 -11.52
C ILE A 162 22.35 2.32 -12.10
N LEU A 163 22.75 1.08 -12.39
CA LEU A 163 21.85 0.04 -12.87
C LEU A 163 20.68 -0.19 -11.91
N ASN A 164 20.87 -0.05 -10.60
CA ASN A 164 19.80 -0.22 -9.63
C ASN A 164 18.74 0.89 -9.75
N ASP A 165 19.15 2.13 -10.03
CA ASP A 165 18.21 3.23 -10.29
C ASP A 165 17.45 3.01 -11.60
N VAL A 166 18.13 2.51 -12.64
CA VAL A 166 17.49 2.12 -13.91
C VAL A 166 16.47 1.00 -13.70
N ILE A 167 16.80 -0.03 -12.92
CA ILE A 167 15.88 -1.12 -12.56
C ILE A 167 14.67 -0.56 -11.80
N VAL A 168 14.90 0.32 -10.81
CA VAL A 168 13.83 0.90 -10.01
C VAL A 168 12.85 1.72 -10.87
N VAL A 169 13.37 2.57 -11.74
CA VAL A 169 12.54 3.37 -12.64
C VAL A 169 11.86 2.47 -13.67
N GLY A 170 12.62 1.62 -14.37
CA GLY A 170 12.11 0.75 -15.43
C GLY A 170 11.03 -0.21 -14.94
N ALA A 171 11.27 -0.93 -13.85
CA ALA A 171 10.27 -1.83 -13.28
C ALA A 171 9.10 -1.08 -12.64
N GLY A 172 9.32 0.11 -12.08
CA GLY A 172 8.24 0.97 -11.58
C GLY A 172 7.31 1.46 -12.70
N LEU A 173 7.87 1.88 -13.83
CA LEU A 173 7.13 2.25 -15.04
C LEU A 173 6.37 1.06 -15.62
N ALA A 174 7.01 -0.11 -15.70
CA ALA A 174 6.37 -1.33 -16.18
C ALA A 174 5.19 -1.75 -15.29
N LEU A 175 5.36 -1.69 -13.96
CA LEU A 175 4.29 -1.99 -13.01
C LEU A 175 3.14 -0.98 -13.12
N TYR A 176 3.45 0.31 -13.24
CA TYR A 176 2.45 1.35 -13.47
C TYR A 176 1.65 1.09 -14.74
N ALA A 177 2.32 0.84 -15.87
CA ALA A 177 1.67 0.55 -17.15
C ALA A 177 0.82 -0.72 -17.07
N ALA A 178 1.35 -1.81 -16.48
CA ALA A 178 0.62 -3.07 -16.35
C ALA A 178 -0.68 -2.91 -15.55
N LEU A 179 -0.65 -2.17 -14.44
CA LEU A 179 -1.85 -1.90 -13.65
C LEU A 179 -2.81 -0.95 -14.38
N LEU A 180 -2.29 0.11 -15.00
CA LEU A 180 -3.08 1.11 -15.69
C LEU A 180 -3.85 0.55 -16.91
N LEU A 181 -3.18 -0.29 -17.71
CA LEU A 181 -3.70 -0.78 -18.99
C LEU A 181 -4.62 -1.99 -18.87
N GLY A 182 -4.68 -2.65 -17.71
CA GLY A 182 -5.59 -3.78 -17.52
C GLY A 182 -5.52 -4.47 -16.17
N GLY A 183 -4.36 -4.45 -15.50
CA GLY A 183 -4.18 -5.12 -14.22
C GLY A 183 -5.15 -4.63 -13.13
N HIS A 184 -5.47 -3.33 -13.11
CA HIS A 184 -6.43 -2.79 -12.16
C HIS A 184 -7.86 -3.29 -12.43
N ALA A 185 -8.27 -3.41 -13.69
CA ALA A 185 -9.56 -3.99 -14.04
C ALA A 185 -9.63 -5.47 -13.68
N TRP A 186 -8.57 -6.23 -13.97
CA TRP A 186 -8.50 -7.66 -13.66
C TRP A 186 -8.45 -7.96 -12.15
N LEU A 187 -7.66 -7.21 -11.37
CA LEU A 187 -7.49 -7.44 -9.93
C LEU A 187 -8.62 -6.82 -9.09
N ILE A 188 -9.07 -5.62 -9.45
CA ILE A 188 -9.95 -4.79 -8.61
C ILE A 188 -11.38 -4.74 -9.16
N GLY A 189 -11.56 -4.99 -10.46
CA GLY A 189 -12.86 -4.92 -11.14
C GLY A 189 -13.24 -3.53 -11.66
N VAL A 190 -12.30 -2.58 -11.64
CA VAL A 190 -12.52 -1.19 -12.09
C VAL A 190 -11.42 -0.79 -13.07
N ALA A 191 -11.77 -0.16 -14.19
CA ALA A 191 -10.79 0.37 -15.14
C ALA A 191 -10.43 1.83 -14.75
N PRO A 192 -9.14 2.19 -14.58
CA PRO A 192 -8.74 3.57 -14.28
C PRO A 192 -8.88 4.49 -15.49
N LEU A 193 -8.74 3.93 -16.69
CA LEU A 193 -8.98 4.63 -17.95
C LEU A 193 -10.35 4.24 -18.49
N PRO A 194 -11.05 5.15 -19.19
CA PRO A 194 -12.21 4.78 -19.97
C PRO A 194 -11.84 3.64 -20.93
N SER A 195 -12.68 2.62 -21.05
CA SER A 195 -12.51 1.63 -22.11
C SER A 195 -12.55 2.36 -23.45
N VAL A 196 -11.46 2.34 -24.21
CA VAL A 196 -11.53 2.65 -25.63
C VAL A 196 -12.34 1.51 -26.23
N SER A 197 -13.62 1.75 -26.52
CA SER A 197 -14.41 0.84 -27.34
C SER A 197 -13.72 0.75 -28.70
N MET A 198 -12.89 -0.29 -28.88
CA MET A 198 -12.46 -0.73 -30.20
C MET A 198 -13.53 -1.63 -30.79
#